data_AF-A0A3A4R350-F1
#
_entry.id   AF-A0A3A4R350-F1
#
_cell.length_a   1.000
_cell.length_b   1.000
_cell.length_c   1.000
_cell.angle_alpha   90.00
_cell.angle_beta   90.00
_cell.angle_gamma   90.00
#
_symmetry.space_group_name_H-M   'P 1'
#
loop_
_entity.id
_entity.type
_entity.pdbx_description
1 polymer ?
#
loop_
_entity_poly.entity_id
_entity_poly.type
_entity_poly.pdbx_seq_one_letter_code
_entity_poly.pdbx_strand_id
1 'polypeptide(L)'
;MRIAHALKLASPYFLLKLFSTACGLITALCCYMAWTLVFGRSWFAFMFISACWAYLPMHIYLSPMVGNEMFTASITGIALVSVLRTIKKDDFSNGNAVITGIILGCCLLSKYSTIPMVTCTFGIFVYHLRQIEQTRKRTLRFVLLVLGITVILSGWWYVRNAVLYDNPLISPPHRKPFQQIYSTQPPAKRVLKDIIWFDISILNNPLLAANGNVLRFFQTFMQTGDCSLYNTAFNSIPAGTYSTAWVENHAYFLTVPSRQVQRLAVFLVRIALLPTLIFIIGFTALLIHAVKSKSEPLIFMMCYFLLSIAAYLWFNIRYPNFSHVKAFFLLHTTPVLAISFTYAMTIFRKRSYLLFLTAVISIVITASISYCLYLL
;
A
#
# COMPACT_ATOMS: atom_id res chain seq x y z
N MET A 1 -24.24 -1.41 -27.31
CA MET A 1 -23.69 -1.86 -28.61
C MET A 1 -22.37 -1.18 -29.00
N ARG A 2 -22.21 0.15 -28.87
CA ARG A 2 -20.96 0.88 -29.22
C ARG A 2 -19.72 0.55 -28.35
N ILE A 3 -19.88 0.33 -27.05
CA ILE A 3 -18.78 -0.01 -26.14
C ILE A 3 -18.18 -1.40 -26.46
N ALA A 4 -19.03 -2.39 -26.78
CA ALA A 4 -18.57 -3.73 -27.13
C ALA A 4 -17.80 -3.78 -28.45
N HIS A 5 -18.12 -2.89 -29.40
CA HIS A 5 -17.39 -2.78 -30.66
C HIS A 5 -16.06 -2.03 -30.48
N ALA A 6 -16.01 -1.00 -29.62
CA ALA A 6 -14.77 -0.33 -29.24
C ALA A 6 -13.81 -1.24 -28.45
N LEU A 7 -14.34 -2.12 -27.58
CA LEU A 7 -13.53 -3.11 -26.86
C LEU A 7 -13.00 -4.23 -27.76
N LYS A 8 -13.70 -4.57 -28.86
CA LYS A 8 -13.20 -5.52 -29.88
C LYS A 8 -12.00 -4.99 -30.67
N LEU A 9 -11.84 -3.66 -30.75
CA LEU A 9 -10.73 -2.97 -31.43
C LEU A 9 -9.61 -2.56 -30.47
N ALA A 10 -9.83 -2.69 -29.16
CA ALA A 10 -8.84 -2.33 -28.15
C ALA A 10 -7.72 -3.39 -28.07
N SER A 11 -6.47 -2.93 -28.03
CA SER A 11 -5.35 -3.84 -27.78
C SER A 11 -5.50 -4.51 -26.41
N PRO A 12 -5.07 -5.79 -26.24
CA PRO A 12 -5.08 -6.46 -24.93
C PRO A 12 -4.42 -5.63 -23.82
N TYR A 13 -3.41 -4.84 -24.18
CA TYR A 13 -2.72 -3.92 -23.29
C TYR A 13 -3.64 -2.80 -22.76
N PHE A 14 -4.49 -2.22 -23.61
CA PHE A 14 -5.47 -1.21 -23.18
C PHE A 14 -6.51 -1.80 -22.22
N LEU A 15 -6.98 -3.02 -22.47
CA LEU A 15 -7.91 -3.72 -21.58
C LEU A 15 -7.31 -3.96 -20.19
N LEU A 16 -6.03 -4.33 -20.12
CA LEU A 16 -5.31 -4.50 -18.85
C LEU A 16 -5.17 -3.19 -18.06
N LYS A 17 -4.96 -2.06 -18.75
CA LYS A 17 -4.95 -0.74 -18.12
C LYS A 17 -6.33 -0.38 -17.55
N LEU A 18 -7.40 -0.62 -18.31
CA LEU A 18 -8.76 -0.40 -17.82
C LEU A 18 -9.07 -1.26 -16.59
N PHE A 19 -8.63 -2.52 -16.58
CA PHE A 19 -8.76 -3.40 -15.43
C PHE A 19 -8.00 -2.87 -14.19
N SER A 20 -6.77 -2.40 -14.37
CA SER A 20 -5.96 -1.80 -13.29
C SER A 20 -6.64 -0.54 -12.72
N THR A 21 -7.12 0.36 -13.58
CA THR A 21 -7.89 1.54 -13.18
C THR A 21 -9.18 1.16 -12.44
N ALA A 22 -9.91 0.14 -12.90
CA ALA A 22 -11.10 -0.36 -12.22
C ALA A 22 -10.77 -0.92 -10.83
N CYS A 23 -9.65 -1.63 -10.67
CA CYS A 23 -9.16 -2.06 -9.36
C CYS A 23 -8.84 -0.86 -8.45
N GLY A 24 -8.26 0.21 -9.00
CA GLY A 24 -8.08 1.46 -8.29
C GLY A 24 -9.39 1.99 -7.72
N LEU A 25 -10.42 2.13 -8.54
CA LEU A 25 -11.75 2.59 -8.11
C LEU A 25 -12.39 1.69 -7.04
N ILE A 26 -12.28 0.36 -7.20
CA ILE A 26 -12.77 -0.60 -6.21
C ILE A 26 -12.09 -0.37 -4.85
N THR A 27 -10.79 -0.11 -4.84
CA THR A 27 -10.05 0.17 -3.61
C THR A 27 -10.60 1.44 -2.93
N ALA A 28 -10.84 2.52 -3.69
CA ALA A 28 -11.47 3.75 -3.18
C ALA A 28 -12.82 3.48 -2.50
N LEU A 29 -13.67 2.68 -3.16
CA LEU A 29 -14.97 2.28 -2.63
C LEU A 29 -14.81 1.47 -1.34
N CYS A 30 -13.85 0.55 -1.29
CA CYS A 30 -13.55 -0.23 -0.09
C CYS A 30 -13.09 0.66 1.07
N CYS A 31 -12.28 1.69 0.81
CA CYS A 31 -11.88 2.67 1.83
C CYS A 31 -13.11 3.36 2.46
N TYR A 32 -14.06 3.81 1.62
CA TYR A 32 -15.29 4.44 2.11
C TYR A 32 -16.20 3.43 2.83
N MET A 33 -16.35 2.22 2.30
CA MET A 33 -17.12 1.16 2.96
C MET A 33 -16.54 0.82 4.33
N ALA A 34 -15.23 0.66 4.44
CA ALA A 34 -14.54 0.44 5.72
C ALA A 34 -14.81 1.59 6.71
N TRP A 35 -14.74 2.86 6.27
CA TRP A 35 -15.16 3.99 7.10
C TRP A 35 -16.61 3.85 7.58
N THR A 36 -17.56 3.59 6.67
CA THR A 36 -18.98 3.51 7.05
C THR A 36 -19.29 2.36 7.99
N LEU A 37 -18.56 1.25 7.88
CA LEU A 37 -18.63 0.14 8.82
C LEU A 37 -18.12 0.55 10.21
N VAL A 38 -17.18 1.48 10.34
CA VAL A 38 -16.66 1.85 11.67
C VAL A 38 -17.38 3.06 12.25
N PHE A 39 -17.56 4.12 11.47
CA PHE A 39 -18.02 5.42 11.94
C PHE A 39 -19.41 5.83 11.42
N GLY A 40 -20.02 5.02 10.55
CA GLY A 40 -21.29 5.34 9.89
C GLY A 40 -21.14 6.21 8.64
N ARG A 41 -22.26 6.45 7.97
CA ARG A 41 -22.29 7.23 6.71
C ARG A 41 -21.99 8.69 6.97
N SER A 42 -21.11 9.26 6.15
CA SER A 42 -20.77 10.68 6.22
C SER A 42 -20.33 11.17 4.85
N TRP A 43 -21.02 12.20 4.34
CA TRP A 43 -20.62 12.84 3.08
C TRP A 43 -19.23 13.46 3.18
N PHE A 44 -18.90 14.03 4.33
CA PHE A 44 -17.56 14.53 4.62
C PHE A 44 -16.50 13.44 4.46
N ALA A 45 -16.73 12.26 5.03
CA ALA A 45 -15.80 11.14 4.90
C ALA A 45 -15.71 10.63 3.46
N PHE A 46 -16.83 10.55 2.74
CA PHE A 46 -16.85 10.18 1.33
C PHE A 46 -15.95 11.10 0.50
N MET A 47 -16.08 12.41 0.67
CA MET A 47 -15.27 13.40 -0.05
C MET A 47 -13.78 13.24 0.25
N PHE A 48 -13.40 13.17 1.53
CA PHE A 48 -11.98 13.11 1.90
C PHE A 48 -11.33 11.78 1.55
N ILE A 49 -12.02 10.64 1.71
CA ILE A 49 -11.49 9.34 1.30
C ILE A 49 -11.30 9.29 -0.21
N SER A 50 -12.29 9.76 -0.97
CA SER A 50 -12.21 9.81 -2.43
C SER A 50 -11.07 10.72 -2.89
N ALA A 51 -10.92 11.89 -2.25
CA ALA A 51 -9.83 12.80 -2.56
C ALA A 51 -8.46 12.20 -2.20
N CYS A 52 -8.31 11.62 -1.00
CA CYS A 52 -7.07 10.95 -0.61
C CYS A 52 -6.67 9.88 -1.61
N TRP A 53 -7.63 9.09 -2.07
CA TRP A 53 -7.36 8.02 -3.01
C TRP A 53 -7.04 8.52 -4.42
N ALA A 54 -7.91 9.38 -4.97
CA ALA A 54 -7.76 9.88 -6.33
C ALA A 54 -6.48 10.69 -6.52
N TYR A 55 -6.04 11.40 -5.46
CA TYR A 55 -4.93 12.34 -5.53
C TYR A 55 -3.65 11.85 -4.86
N LEU A 56 -3.60 10.61 -4.36
CA LEU A 56 -2.36 10.05 -3.87
C LEU A 56 -1.40 9.86 -5.05
N PRO A 57 -0.20 10.46 -5.06
CA PRO A 57 0.70 10.39 -6.21
C PRO A 57 0.96 8.97 -6.67
N MET A 58 1.20 8.04 -5.73
CA MET A 58 1.37 6.63 -6.05
C MET A 58 0.16 5.96 -6.71
N HIS A 59 -1.06 6.40 -6.42
CA HIS A 59 -2.23 5.88 -7.12
C HIS A 59 -2.27 6.41 -8.57
N ILE A 60 -1.93 7.69 -8.79
CA ILE A 60 -1.96 8.32 -10.12
C ILE A 60 -1.04 7.60 -11.10
N TYR A 61 0.23 7.36 -10.73
CA TYR A 61 1.17 6.73 -11.66
C TYR A 61 1.05 5.21 -11.74
N LEU A 62 0.56 4.52 -10.69
CA LEU A 62 0.39 3.05 -10.73
C LEU A 62 -0.94 2.59 -11.34
N SER A 63 -2.00 3.39 -11.31
CA SER A 63 -3.31 3.02 -11.87
C SER A 63 -3.28 2.65 -13.36
N PRO A 64 -2.57 3.40 -14.23
CA PRO A 64 -2.46 3.04 -15.64
C PRO A 64 -1.41 1.95 -15.90
N MET A 65 -0.71 1.45 -14.88
CA MET A 65 0.26 0.37 -15.05
C MET A 65 -0.41 -1.00 -15.10
N VAL A 66 0.11 -1.84 -15.98
CA VAL A 66 -0.19 -3.27 -15.99
C VAL A 66 0.71 -3.93 -14.95
N GLY A 67 0.15 -4.20 -13.78
CA GLY A 67 0.86 -4.82 -12.65
C GLY A 67 -0.14 -5.47 -11.68
N ASN A 68 0.38 -6.20 -10.69
CA ASN A 68 -0.47 -6.82 -9.67
C ASN A 68 -0.77 -5.87 -8.50
N GLU A 69 -0.18 -4.67 -8.46
CA GLU A 69 -0.28 -3.69 -7.38
C GLU A 69 -1.74 -3.26 -7.14
N MET A 70 -2.42 -2.80 -8.18
CA MET A 70 -3.80 -2.32 -8.08
C MET A 70 -4.78 -3.45 -7.77
N PHE A 71 -4.58 -4.62 -8.37
CA PHE A 71 -5.38 -5.80 -8.06
C PHE A 71 -5.18 -6.27 -6.61
N THR A 72 -3.94 -6.24 -6.11
CA THR A 72 -3.63 -6.58 -4.72
C THR A 72 -4.30 -5.59 -3.77
N ALA A 73 -4.25 -4.29 -4.07
CA ALA A 73 -4.91 -3.27 -3.26
C ALA A 73 -6.44 -3.44 -3.25
N SER A 74 -7.05 -3.75 -4.39
CA SER A 74 -8.50 -3.92 -4.50
C SER A 74 -8.99 -5.16 -3.77
N ILE A 75 -8.37 -6.32 -3.98
CA ILE A 75 -8.78 -7.56 -3.30
C ILE A 75 -8.54 -7.48 -1.78
N THR A 76 -7.47 -6.79 -1.35
CA THR A 76 -7.21 -6.56 0.07
C THR A 76 -8.21 -5.56 0.67
N GLY A 77 -8.64 -4.55 -0.08
CA GLY A 77 -9.74 -3.68 0.32
C GLY A 77 -11.06 -4.43 0.49
N ILE A 78 -11.38 -5.35 -0.44
CA ILE A 78 -12.55 -6.24 -0.33
C ILE A 78 -12.42 -7.15 0.90
N ALA A 79 -11.23 -7.70 1.16
CA ALA A 79 -10.95 -8.50 2.35
C ALA A 79 -11.21 -7.72 3.63
N LEU A 80 -10.68 -6.49 3.73
CA LEU A 80 -10.90 -5.60 4.86
C LEU A 80 -12.41 -5.38 5.09
N VAL A 81 -13.16 -5.00 4.04
CA VAL A 81 -14.61 -4.77 4.14
C VAL A 81 -15.36 -6.04 4.57
N SER A 82 -14.99 -7.20 4.02
CA SER A 82 -15.59 -8.50 4.37
C SER A 82 -15.37 -8.83 5.85
N VAL A 83 -14.14 -8.69 6.35
CA VAL A 83 -13.80 -8.96 7.76
C VAL A 83 -14.50 -7.97 8.69
N LEU A 84 -14.46 -6.67 8.39
CA LEU A 84 -15.15 -5.65 9.17
C LEU A 84 -16.65 -5.88 9.23
N ARG A 85 -17.27 -6.27 8.12
CA ARG A 85 -18.70 -6.60 8.05
C ARG A 85 -19.02 -7.85 8.87
N THR A 86 -18.18 -8.88 8.79
CA THR A 86 -18.33 -10.13 9.54
C THR A 86 -18.37 -9.84 11.04
N ILE A 87 -17.38 -9.09 11.54
CA ILE A 87 -17.29 -8.72 12.97
C ILE A 87 -18.47 -7.82 13.37
N LYS A 88 -18.77 -6.79 12.58
CA LYS A 88 -19.81 -5.82 12.94
C LYS A 88 -21.23 -6.41 12.94
N LYS A 89 -21.50 -7.36 12.04
CA LYS A 89 -22.82 -7.99 11.91
C LYS A 89 -22.93 -9.34 12.61
N ASP A 90 -21.86 -9.80 13.26
CA ASP A 90 -21.77 -11.14 13.84
C ASP A 90 -22.15 -12.26 12.82
N ASP A 91 -21.75 -12.06 11.56
CA ASP A 91 -22.13 -12.95 10.45
C ASP A 91 -21.13 -14.09 10.26
N PHE A 92 -21.09 -15.01 11.22
CA PHE A 92 -20.25 -16.23 11.15
C PHE A 92 -20.99 -17.38 10.44
N SER A 93 -21.64 -17.11 9.31
CA SER A 93 -22.33 -18.12 8.50
C SER A 93 -21.37 -18.88 7.56
N ASN A 94 -21.72 -20.11 7.16
CA ASN A 94 -20.89 -20.90 6.24
C ASN A 94 -20.69 -20.22 4.88
N GLY A 95 -21.74 -19.57 4.36
CA GLY A 95 -21.66 -18.84 3.09
C GLY A 95 -20.67 -17.67 3.16
N ASN A 96 -20.72 -16.89 4.25
CA ASN A 96 -19.74 -15.83 4.48
C ASN A 96 -18.32 -16.38 4.70
N ALA A 97 -18.18 -17.55 5.33
CA ALA A 97 -16.89 -18.24 5.49
C ALA A 97 -16.29 -18.60 4.11
N VAL A 98 -17.11 -19.12 3.19
CA VAL A 98 -16.68 -19.45 1.82
C VAL A 98 -16.20 -18.21 1.09
N ILE A 99 -17.00 -17.14 1.10
CA ILE A 99 -16.66 -15.88 0.45
C ILE A 99 -15.37 -15.30 1.03
N THR A 100 -15.25 -15.24 2.36
CA THR A 100 -14.06 -14.73 3.05
C THR A 100 -12.82 -15.55 2.73
N GLY A 101 -12.93 -16.89 2.76
CA GLY A 101 -11.83 -17.80 2.42
C GLY A 101 -11.35 -17.64 0.97
N ILE A 102 -12.28 -17.44 0.03
CA ILE A 102 -11.96 -17.14 -1.38
C ILE A 102 -11.21 -15.81 -1.48
N ILE A 103 -11.72 -14.75 -0.87
CA ILE A 103 -11.10 -13.42 -0.92
C ILE A 103 -9.67 -13.46 -0.34
N LEU A 104 -9.47 -14.11 0.82
CA LEU A 104 -8.14 -14.24 1.43
C LEU A 104 -7.19 -15.12 0.59
N GLY A 105 -7.70 -16.19 -0.04
CA GLY A 105 -6.93 -16.98 -1.00
C GLY A 105 -6.47 -16.15 -2.20
N CYS A 106 -7.36 -15.32 -2.75
CA CYS A 106 -7.04 -14.37 -3.83
C CYS A 106 -6.03 -13.29 -3.38
N CYS A 107 -6.08 -12.84 -2.12
CA CYS A 107 -5.06 -11.95 -1.56
C CYS A 107 -3.67 -12.62 -1.64
N LEU A 108 -3.54 -13.84 -1.14
CA LEU A 108 -2.27 -14.57 -1.14
C LEU A 108 -1.78 -14.92 -2.54
N LEU A 109 -2.67 -15.21 -3.49
CA LEU A 109 -2.31 -15.44 -4.89
C LEU A 109 -1.91 -14.15 -5.62
N SER A 110 -2.47 -13.00 -5.24
CA SER A 110 -2.14 -11.72 -5.88
C SER A 110 -0.74 -11.24 -5.50
N LYS A 111 -0.40 -11.25 -4.20
CA LYS A 111 0.93 -10.89 -3.69
C LYS A 111 1.11 -11.40 -2.27
N TYR A 112 2.30 -11.96 -1.98
CA TYR A 112 2.65 -12.40 -0.62
C TYR A 112 2.69 -11.26 0.40
N SER A 113 2.78 -9.99 -0.03
CA SER A 113 2.69 -8.83 0.86
C SER A 113 1.36 -8.73 1.61
N THR A 114 0.35 -9.51 1.21
CA THR A 114 -0.96 -9.59 1.89
C THR A 114 -1.00 -10.58 3.05
N ILE A 115 0.08 -11.31 3.36
CA ILE A 115 0.17 -12.18 4.55
C ILE A 115 -0.30 -11.48 5.84
N PRO A 116 0.09 -10.23 6.14
CA PRO A 116 -0.44 -9.48 7.28
C PRO A 116 -1.98 -9.41 7.33
N MET A 117 -2.66 -9.25 6.20
CA MET A 117 -4.13 -9.25 6.14
C MET A 117 -4.69 -10.60 6.60
N VAL A 118 -4.15 -11.70 6.08
CA VAL A 118 -4.58 -13.06 6.44
C VAL A 118 -4.29 -13.35 7.93
N THR A 119 -3.07 -13.06 8.38
CA THR A 119 -2.66 -13.28 9.78
C THR A 119 -3.54 -12.48 10.76
N CYS A 120 -3.77 -11.19 10.49
CA CYS A 120 -4.64 -10.37 11.35
C CYS A 120 -6.09 -10.83 11.30
N THR A 121 -6.57 -11.36 10.16
CA THR A 121 -7.94 -11.86 10.03
C THR A 121 -8.17 -13.07 10.92
N PHE A 122 -7.24 -14.03 10.92
CA PHE A 122 -7.32 -15.16 11.87
C PHE A 122 -7.13 -14.71 13.31
N GLY A 123 -6.22 -13.76 13.56
CA GLY A 123 -6.02 -13.19 14.90
C GLY A 123 -7.31 -12.58 15.48
N ILE A 124 -8.04 -11.79 14.68
CA ILE A 124 -9.28 -11.16 15.16
C ILE A 124 -10.43 -12.15 15.31
N PHE A 125 -10.56 -13.17 14.44
CA PHE A 125 -11.58 -14.21 14.62
C PHE A 125 -11.29 -15.10 15.83
N VAL A 126 -10.03 -15.41 16.12
CA VAL A 126 -9.62 -16.11 17.34
C VAL A 126 -9.83 -15.25 18.59
N TYR A 127 -9.59 -13.95 18.50
CA TYR A 127 -9.94 -13.02 19.59
C TYR A 127 -11.46 -13.03 19.84
N HIS A 128 -12.27 -12.91 18.78
CA HIS A 128 -13.73 -12.93 18.86
C HIS A 128 -14.26 -14.26 19.44
N LEU A 129 -13.65 -15.40 19.08
CA LEU A 129 -13.93 -16.72 19.65
C LEU A 129 -13.83 -16.79 21.17
N ARG A 130 -12.97 -15.97 21.79
CA ARG A 130 -12.76 -15.94 23.24
C ARG A 130 -13.77 -15.07 23.97
N GLN A 131 -14.46 -14.18 23.28
CA GLN A 131 -15.37 -13.20 23.89
C GLN A 131 -16.81 -13.72 23.99
N ILE A 132 -17.27 -14.52 23.01
CA ILE A 132 -18.67 -14.95 22.91
C ILE A 132 -18.78 -16.48 23.01
N GLU A 133 -19.06 -16.98 24.22
CA GLU A 133 -19.14 -18.43 24.48
C GLU A 133 -20.24 -19.11 23.67
N GLN A 134 -21.40 -18.45 23.50
CA GLN A 134 -22.58 -19.03 22.86
C GLN A 134 -22.35 -19.33 21.37
N THR A 135 -21.49 -18.57 20.69
CA THR A 135 -21.21 -18.73 19.25
C THR A 135 -19.94 -19.52 18.97
N ARG A 136 -19.21 -19.98 20.01
CA ARG A 136 -17.88 -20.58 19.88
C ARG A 136 -17.78 -21.72 18.85
N LYS A 137 -18.74 -22.66 18.84
CA LYS A 137 -18.76 -23.77 17.86
C LYS A 137 -18.96 -23.26 16.43
N ARG A 138 -19.89 -22.30 16.25
CA ARG A 138 -20.19 -21.68 14.96
C ARG A 138 -18.99 -20.91 14.43
N THR A 139 -18.38 -20.08 15.27
CA THR A 139 -17.20 -19.28 14.92
C THR A 139 -15.98 -20.16 14.67
N LEU A 140 -15.81 -21.28 15.40
CA LEU A 140 -14.71 -22.22 15.15
C LEU A 140 -14.89 -22.89 13.79
N ARG A 141 -16.10 -23.37 13.48
CA ARG A 141 -16.43 -23.92 12.16
C ARG A 141 -16.17 -22.88 11.06
N PHE A 142 -16.58 -21.63 11.26
CA PHE A 142 -16.32 -20.54 10.34
C PHE A 142 -14.81 -20.36 10.10
N VAL A 143 -14.01 -20.25 11.16
CA VAL A 143 -12.55 -20.09 11.08
C VAL A 143 -11.88 -21.24 10.32
N LEU A 144 -12.28 -22.48 10.63
CA LEU A 144 -11.75 -23.67 9.95
C LEU A 144 -12.14 -23.71 8.47
N LEU A 145 -13.37 -23.31 8.12
CA LEU A 145 -13.81 -23.21 6.73
C LEU A 145 -13.04 -22.12 5.96
N VAL A 146 -12.88 -20.94 6.55
CA VAL A 146 -12.06 -19.85 5.95
C VAL A 146 -10.64 -20.35 5.70
N LEU A 147 -10.00 -20.96 6.71
CA LEU A 147 -8.66 -21.51 6.61
C LEU A 147 -8.55 -22.57 5.52
N GLY A 148 -9.45 -23.56 5.52
CA GLY A 148 -9.46 -24.64 4.53
C GLY A 148 -9.55 -24.10 3.10
N ILE A 149 -10.45 -23.14 2.85
CA ILE A 149 -10.66 -22.57 1.51
C ILE A 149 -9.47 -21.70 1.09
N THR A 150 -8.93 -20.89 2.00
CA THR A 150 -7.72 -20.08 1.71
C THR A 150 -6.53 -20.98 1.36
N VAL A 151 -6.32 -22.09 2.08
CA VAL A 151 -5.25 -23.06 1.83
C VAL A 151 -5.48 -23.82 0.52
N ILE A 152 -6.70 -24.28 0.25
CA ILE A 152 -7.01 -25.00 -1.00
C ILE A 152 -6.73 -24.10 -2.22
N LEU A 153 -7.13 -22.83 -2.17
CA LEU A 153 -6.96 -21.92 -3.31
C LEU A 153 -5.52 -21.48 -3.53
N SER A 154 -4.81 -21.14 -2.45
CA SER A 154 -3.49 -20.50 -2.55
C SER A 154 -2.32 -21.41 -2.18
N GLY A 155 -2.54 -22.43 -1.35
CA GLY A 155 -1.50 -23.26 -0.76
C GLY A 155 -0.63 -24.00 -1.79
N TRP A 156 -1.23 -24.47 -2.88
CA TRP A 156 -0.50 -25.16 -3.96
C TRP A 156 0.63 -24.29 -4.54
N TRP A 157 0.43 -22.96 -4.65
CA TRP A 157 1.43 -22.04 -5.17
C TRP A 157 2.63 -21.92 -4.23
N TYR A 158 2.38 -21.82 -2.92
CA TYR A 158 3.43 -21.73 -1.90
C TYR A 158 4.18 -23.06 -1.74
N VAL A 159 3.48 -24.19 -1.80
CA VAL A 159 4.11 -25.53 -1.82
C VAL A 159 4.98 -25.68 -3.07
N ARG A 160 4.46 -25.32 -4.25
CA ARG A 160 5.23 -25.31 -5.50
C ARG A 160 6.50 -24.47 -5.36
N ASN A 161 6.41 -23.27 -4.78
CA ASN A 161 7.57 -22.39 -4.62
C ASN A 161 8.60 -22.96 -3.63
N ALA A 162 8.14 -23.58 -2.54
CA ALA A 162 9.03 -24.26 -1.60
C ALA A 162 9.76 -25.43 -2.26
N VAL A 163 9.07 -26.26 -3.06
CA VAL A 163 9.68 -27.42 -3.74
C VAL A 163 10.63 -27.01 -4.86
N LEU A 164 10.29 -25.97 -5.64
CA LEU A 164 11.10 -25.57 -6.80
C LEU A 164 12.27 -24.66 -6.46
N TYR A 165 12.21 -23.95 -5.32
CA TYR A 165 13.15 -22.87 -5.04
C TYR A 165 13.60 -22.77 -3.58
N ASP A 166 13.29 -23.76 -2.74
CA ASP A 166 13.62 -23.79 -1.30
C ASP A 166 13.11 -22.56 -0.51
N ASN A 167 12.09 -21.87 -1.06
CA ASN A 167 11.55 -20.65 -0.50
C ASN A 167 10.08 -20.46 -0.88
N PRO A 168 9.12 -20.61 0.06
CA PRO A 168 7.69 -20.45 -0.24
C PRO A 168 7.32 -19.01 -0.62
N LEU A 169 8.05 -18.01 -0.11
CA LEU A 169 7.80 -16.58 -0.28
C LEU A 169 8.70 -15.97 -1.34
N ILE A 170 9.02 -16.76 -2.37
CA ILE A 170 9.99 -16.35 -3.38
C ILE A 170 9.59 -15.03 -4.05
N SER A 171 10.56 -14.12 -4.10
CA SER A 171 10.46 -12.85 -4.79
C SER A 171 11.09 -12.98 -6.20
N PRO A 172 10.79 -12.07 -7.16
CA PRO A 172 11.32 -12.11 -8.53
C PRO A 172 12.83 -12.33 -8.76
N PRO A 173 13.79 -12.05 -7.82
CA PRO A 173 15.22 -12.28 -8.04
C PRO A 173 15.66 -13.66 -8.58
N HIS A 174 14.83 -14.70 -8.54
CA HIS A 174 15.20 -16.02 -9.03
C HIS A 174 14.83 -16.31 -10.49
N ARG A 175 14.17 -15.38 -11.21
CA ARG A 175 13.99 -15.51 -12.67
C ARG A 175 15.16 -14.84 -13.40
N LYS A 176 15.79 -15.55 -14.35
CA LYS A 176 17.01 -15.12 -15.07
C LYS A 176 17.08 -13.63 -15.49
N PRO A 177 16.01 -13.00 -16.03
CA PRO A 177 16.06 -11.58 -16.43
C PRO A 177 16.13 -10.61 -15.23
N PHE A 178 15.44 -10.94 -14.14
CA PHE A 178 15.45 -10.14 -12.91
C PHE A 178 16.70 -10.42 -12.08
N GLN A 179 17.18 -11.66 -12.08
CA GLN A 179 18.42 -12.03 -11.41
C GLN A 179 19.60 -11.18 -11.89
N GLN A 180 19.68 -10.88 -13.20
CA GLN A 180 20.68 -9.96 -13.74
C GLN A 180 20.57 -8.56 -13.10
N ILE A 181 19.38 -7.95 -13.07
CA ILE A 181 19.14 -6.60 -12.50
C ILE A 181 19.42 -6.55 -10.98
N TYR A 182 19.10 -7.63 -10.25
CA TYR A 182 19.37 -7.69 -8.81
C TYR A 182 20.83 -8.03 -8.50
N SER A 183 21.49 -8.86 -9.32
CA SER A 183 22.92 -9.17 -9.18
C SER A 183 23.82 -7.97 -9.48
N THR A 184 23.32 -7.00 -10.25
CA THR A 184 24.00 -5.72 -10.52
C THR A 184 23.85 -4.68 -9.40
N GLN A 185 23.09 -4.96 -8.34
CA GLN A 185 23.02 -4.10 -7.15
C GLN A 185 23.92 -4.71 -6.07
N PRO A 186 24.80 -3.95 -5.40
CA PRO A 186 25.45 -4.52 -4.23
C PRO A 186 24.39 -4.72 -3.14
N PRO A 187 24.56 -5.73 -2.28
CA PRO A 187 23.66 -5.92 -1.15
C PRO A 187 23.76 -4.69 -0.25
N ALA A 188 22.65 -3.97 -0.07
CA ALA A 188 22.60 -2.94 0.94
C ALA A 188 22.84 -3.63 2.30
N LYS A 189 23.84 -3.22 3.07
CA LYS A 189 23.95 -3.72 4.44
C LYS A 189 22.97 -2.92 5.29
N ARG A 190 21.75 -3.43 5.50
CA ARG A 190 20.74 -2.76 6.33
C ARG A 190 21.21 -2.75 7.78
N VAL A 191 21.57 -1.57 8.28
CA VAL A 191 21.85 -1.34 9.70
C VAL A 191 20.64 -0.67 10.37
N LEU A 192 20.61 -0.64 11.70
CA LEU A 192 19.52 -0.02 12.45
C LEU A 192 19.25 1.43 12.00
N LYS A 193 20.32 2.18 11.69
CA LYS A 193 20.24 3.56 11.17
C LYS A 193 19.36 3.63 9.91
N ASP A 194 19.52 2.71 8.96
CA ASP A 194 18.76 2.69 7.70
C ASP A 194 17.26 2.47 7.92
N ILE A 195 16.89 1.80 9.01
CA ILE A 195 15.51 1.47 9.35
C ILE A 195 14.80 2.65 10.02
N ILE A 196 15.50 3.41 10.87
CA ILE A 196 14.89 4.43 11.74
C ILE A 196 15.15 5.87 11.27
N TRP A 197 16.30 6.12 10.64
CA TRP A 197 16.72 7.48 10.31
C TRP A 197 15.98 7.96 9.08
N PHE A 198 15.38 9.15 9.15
CA PHE A 198 14.84 9.85 7.99
C PHE A 198 15.94 10.72 7.38
N ASP A 199 16.46 10.32 6.22
CA ASP A 199 17.48 11.09 5.51
C ASP A 199 16.88 12.36 4.87
N ILE A 200 17.16 13.51 5.46
CA ILE A 200 16.64 14.81 5.03
C ILE A 200 17.11 15.22 3.62
N SER A 201 18.19 14.64 3.11
CA SER A 201 18.70 14.94 1.77
C SER A 201 17.69 14.61 0.67
N ILE A 202 16.73 13.71 0.94
CA ILE A 202 15.62 13.39 0.03
C ILE A 202 14.75 14.61 -0.29
N LEU A 203 14.69 15.60 0.61
CA LEU A 203 13.93 16.84 0.40
C LEU A 203 14.60 17.81 -0.56
N ASN A 204 15.87 17.57 -0.90
CA ASN A 204 16.65 18.39 -1.82
C ASN A 204 16.90 17.67 -3.14
N ASN A 205 16.95 16.33 -3.13
CA ASN A 205 17.20 15.52 -4.31
C ASN A 205 16.27 14.29 -4.36
N PRO A 206 14.95 14.46 -4.51
CA PRO A 206 13.99 13.36 -4.52
C PRO A 206 14.04 12.51 -5.79
N LEU A 207 14.73 12.98 -6.83
CA LEU A 207 14.84 12.35 -8.14
C LEU A 207 16.28 11.88 -8.44
N LEU A 208 17.02 11.48 -7.41
CA LEU A 208 18.43 11.06 -7.56
C LEU A 208 18.64 9.96 -8.61
N ALA A 209 17.67 9.06 -8.80
CA ALA A 209 17.71 8.08 -9.89
C ALA A 209 17.34 8.68 -11.26
N ALA A 210 16.48 9.72 -11.29
CA ALA A 210 15.97 10.32 -12.51
C ALA A 210 17.04 11.09 -13.29
N ASN A 211 17.88 11.90 -12.63
CA ASN A 211 18.75 12.94 -13.23
C ASN A 211 19.87 12.44 -14.19
N GLY A 212 19.61 11.45 -15.05
CA GLY A 212 20.53 10.96 -16.08
C GLY A 212 21.45 9.83 -15.65
N ASN A 213 21.30 9.32 -14.42
CA ASN A 213 22.28 8.40 -13.85
C ASN A 213 21.72 7.02 -13.49
N VAL A 214 20.64 6.49 -14.09
CA VAL A 214 20.51 5.01 -14.08
C VAL A 214 21.62 4.42 -14.95
N LEU A 215 21.83 4.98 -16.15
CA LEU A 215 22.93 4.59 -17.04
C LEU A 215 24.31 4.97 -16.49
N ARG A 216 24.48 6.18 -15.95
CA ARG A 216 25.74 6.58 -15.30
C ARG A 216 25.94 5.88 -13.96
N PHE A 217 24.90 5.49 -13.23
CA PHE A 217 25.03 4.57 -12.10
C PHE A 217 25.52 3.22 -12.60
N PHE A 218 24.89 2.62 -13.61
CA PHE A 218 25.36 1.36 -14.17
C PHE A 218 26.80 1.50 -14.68
N GLN A 219 27.16 2.59 -15.35
CA GLN A 219 28.54 2.85 -15.79
C GLN A 219 29.51 3.09 -14.62
N THR A 220 29.21 3.99 -13.68
CA THR A 220 30.04 4.26 -12.50
C THR A 220 30.15 3.02 -11.61
N PHE A 221 29.08 2.29 -11.37
CA PHE A 221 29.08 1.03 -10.63
C PHE A 221 29.92 -0.02 -11.35
N MET A 222 29.71 -0.24 -12.66
CA MET A 222 30.49 -1.18 -13.46
C MET A 222 31.99 -0.79 -13.55
N GLN A 223 32.31 0.52 -13.46
CA GLN A 223 33.69 1.03 -13.54
C GLN A 223 34.40 1.15 -12.18
N THR A 224 33.69 1.46 -11.10
CA THR A 224 34.28 1.87 -9.80
C THR A 224 33.78 1.06 -8.61
N GLY A 225 32.66 0.34 -8.75
CA GLY A 225 31.95 -0.30 -7.63
C GLY A 225 31.27 0.69 -6.67
N ASP A 226 31.32 2.01 -6.92
CA ASP A 226 30.76 3.02 -6.02
C ASP A 226 29.23 3.14 -6.17
N CYS A 227 28.53 3.04 -5.03
CA CYS A 227 27.07 3.19 -4.91
C CYS A 227 26.64 4.45 -4.16
N SER A 228 27.58 5.36 -3.87
CA SER A 228 27.36 6.62 -3.16
C SER A 228 26.25 7.50 -3.77
N LEU A 229 26.05 7.44 -5.09
CA LEU A 229 25.00 8.18 -5.80
C LEU A 229 23.57 7.63 -5.59
N TYR A 230 23.41 6.34 -5.29
CA TYR A 230 22.11 5.71 -4.97
C TYR A 230 21.84 5.70 -3.45
N ASN A 231 22.87 5.97 -2.66
CA ASN A 231 22.94 5.79 -1.21
C ASN A 231 21.88 6.61 -0.43
N THR A 232 21.60 7.85 -0.83
CA THR A 232 20.76 8.77 -0.01
C THR A 232 19.25 8.50 -0.12
N ALA A 233 18.73 8.11 -1.29
CA ALA A 233 17.30 7.82 -1.46
C ALA A 233 16.89 6.41 -1.03
N PHE A 234 17.85 5.49 -0.94
CA PHE A 234 17.56 4.06 -0.78
C PHE A 234 18.25 3.39 0.41
N ASN A 235 19.12 4.07 1.15
CA ASN A 235 19.58 3.60 2.47
C ASN A 235 18.48 3.73 3.50
N SER A 236 17.96 4.95 3.66
CA SER A 236 16.88 5.25 4.60
C SER A 236 15.56 4.68 4.10
N ILE A 237 15.07 3.64 4.77
CA ILE A 237 13.75 3.07 4.49
C ILE A 237 12.65 4.13 4.68
N PRO A 238 12.62 4.92 5.77
CA PRO A 238 11.62 5.97 5.93
C PRO A 238 11.66 7.02 4.81
N ALA A 239 12.85 7.52 4.43
CA ALA A 239 12.98 8.56 3.41
C ALA A 239 12.63 8.04 2.01
N GLY A 240 13.09 6.85 1.63
CA GLY A 240 12.77 6.25 0.33
C GLY A 240 11.28 5.87 0.21
N THR A 241 10.69 5.36 1.30
CA THR A 241 9.25 5.08 1.36
C THR A 241 8.44 6.38 1.28
N TYR A 242 8.84 7.42 2.03
CA TYR A 242 8.22 8.75 1.93
C TYR A 242 8.28 9.30 0.51
N SER A 243 9.48 9.29 -0.09
CA SER A 243 9.71 9.81 -1.44
C SER A 243 8.83 9.09 -2.44
N THR A 244 8.85 7.75 -2.50
CA THR A 244 8.01 6.95 -3.43
C THR A 244 6.51 7.09 -3.22
N ALA A 245 6.05 7.42 -1.99
CA ALA A 245 4.63 7.67 -1.73
C ALA A 245 4.14 8.96 -2.42
N TRP A 246 5.00 9.98 -2.47
CA TRP A 246 4.63 11.33 -2.92
C TRP A 246 5.18 11.70 -4.30
N VAL A 247 6.28 11.09 -4.74
CA VAL A 247 6.97 11.32 -6.01
C VAL A 247 7.53 9.99 -6.51
N GLU A 248 7.41 9.73 -7.81
CA GLU A 248 8.03 8.54 -8.40
C GLU A 248 9.55 8.75 -8.55
N ASN A 249 10.29 8.38 -7.50
CA ASN A 249 11.71 8.66 -7.39
C ASN A 249 12.63 7.75 -8.21
N HIS A 250 12.11 6.66 -8.79
CA HIS A 250 12.88 5.83 -9.72
C HIS A 250 12.84 6.39 -11.15
N ALA A 251 11.95 7.36 -11.41
CA ALA A 251 11.73 7.99 -12.69
C ALA A 251 11.55 7.02 -13.86
N TYR A 252 10.86 5.91 -13.60
CA TYR A 252 10.40 5.02 -14.66
C TYR A 252 9.29 5.67 -15.48
N PHE A 253 8.51 6.59 -14.89
CA PHE A 253 7.31 7.15 -15.50
C PHE A 253 7.36 8.66 -15.73
N LEU A 254 8.41 9.32 -15.24
CA LEU A 254 8.66 10.72 -15.54
C LEU A 254 9.31 10.79 -16.94
N THR A 255 8.84 11.71 -17.77
CA THR A 255 9.54 12.08 -19.01
C THR A 255 10.91 12.66 -18.65
N VAL A 256 11.83 12.70 -19.64
CA VAL A 256 13.26 13.05 -19.46
C VAL A 256 13.43 14.19 -18.43
N PRO A 257 14.16 13.95 -17.32
CA PRO A 257 14.18 14.88 -16.20
C PRO A 257 14.75 16.23 -16.63
N SER A 258 13.85 17.19 -16.76
CA SER A 258 14.20 18.58 -16.97
C SER A 258 14.46 19.25 -15.62
N ARG A 259 15.18 20.38 -15.64
CA ARG A 259 15.37 21.23 -14.45
C ARG A 259 14.02 21.64 -13.82
N GLN A 260 12.95 21.71 -14.62
CA GLN A 260 11.60 22.01 -14.15
C GLN A 260 11.00 20.83 -13.37
N VAL A 261 11.06 19.61 -13.92
CA VAL A 261 10.62 18.37 -13.26
C VAL A 261 11.32 18.19 -11.92
N GLN A 262 12.65 18.42 -11.87
CA GLN A 262 13.40 18.35 -10.62
C GLN A 262 12.94 19.38 -9.58
N ARG A 263 12.72 20.64 -9.97
CA ARG A 263 12.22 21.68 -9.05
C ARG A 263 10.83 21.37 -8.52
N LEU A 264 9.92 20.89 -9.39
CA LEU A 264 8.58 20.50 -9.00
C LEU A 264 8.60 19.31 -8.05
N ALA A 265 9.43 18.29 -8.32
CA ALA A 265 9.59 17.16 -7.42
C ALA A 265 10.14 17.57 -6.05
N VAL A 266 11.16 18.45 -6.00
CA VAL A 266 11.69 19.02 -4.74
C VAL A 266 10.60 19.76 -3.96
N PHE A 267 9.83 20.59 -4.65
CA PHE A 267 8.73 21.30 -4.01
C PHE A 267 7.65 20.35 -3.48
N LEU A 268 7.28 19.33 -4.27
CA LEU A 268 6.29 18.33 -3.93
C LEU A 268 6.69 17.52 -2.69
N VAL A 269 7.92 16.99 -2.62
CA VAL A 269 8.38 16.25 -1.44
C VAL A 269 8.55 17.12 -0.21
N ARG A 270 8.64 18.45 -0.32
CA ARG A 270 8.67 19.33 0.86
C ARG A 270 7.27 19.62 1.36
N ILE A 271 6.35 19.97 0.45
CA ILE A 271 4.98 20.27 0.84
C ILE A 271 4.23 19.03 1.34
N ALA A 272 4.59 17.84 0.83
CA ALA A 272 4.06 16.56 1.26
C ALA A 272 4.38 16.16 2.72
N LEU A 273 5.26 16.91 3.41
CA LEU A 273 5.49 16.72 4.85
C LEU A 273 4.22 17.02 5.64
N LEU A 274 3.41 17.99 5.18
CA LEU A 274 2.14 18.36 5.81
C LEU A 274 1.13 17.21 5.76
N PRO A 275 0.71 16.68 4.59
CA PRO A 275 -0.23 15.55 4.57
C PRO A 275 0.33 14.28 5.22
N THR A 276 1.65 14.10 5.26
CA THR A 276 2.28 13.02 6.04
C THR A 276 2.09 13.22 7.55
N LEU A 277 2.26 14.44 8.06
CA LEU A 277 1.97 14.78 9.46
C LEU A 277 0.49 14.62 9.79
N ILE A 278 -0.41 15.02 8.89
CA ILE A 278 -1.87 14.82 9.04
C ILE A 278 -2.18 13.34 9.18
N PHE A 279 -1.59 12.50 8.33
CA PHE A 279 -1.71 11.05 8.45
C PHE A 279 -1.21 10.53 9.81
N ILE A 280 -0.03 10.95 10.27
CA ILE A 280 0.54 10.52 11.56
C ILE A 280 -0.38 10.90 12.72
N ILE A 281 -0.89 12.13 12.74
CA ILE A 281 -1.85 12.60 13.75
C ILE A 281 -3.12 11.75 13.73
N GLY A 282 -3.67 11.52 12.53
CA GLY A 282 -4.87 10.72 12.32
C GLY A 282 -4.71 9.27 12.76
N PHE A 283 -3.60 8.64 12.37
CA PHE A 283 -3.27 7.26 12.74
C PHE A 283 -3.10 7.14 14.26
N THR A 284 -2.36 8.06 14.88
CA THR A 284 -2.15 8.06 16.33
C THR A 284 -3.47 8.24 17.09
N ALA A 285 -4.32 9.19 16.66
CA ALA A 285 -5.62 9.42 17.28
C ALA A 285 -6.57 8.23 17.10
N LEU A 286 -6.51 7.56 15.94
CA LEU A 286 -7.30 6.37 15.64
C LEU A 286 -6.83 5.16 16.47
N LEU A 287 -5.52 4.99 16.64
CA LEU A 287 -4.93 3.96 17.50
C LEU A 287 -5.34 4.16 18.97
N ILE A 288 -5.26 5.39 19.48
CA ILE A 288 -5.73 5.73 20.82
C ILE A 288 -7.23 5.44 20.96
N HIS A 289 -8.03 5.79 19.95
CA HIS A 289 -9.47 5.48 19.94
C HIS A 289 -9.68 3.97 20.00
N ALA A 290 -8.98 3.18 19.16
CA ALA A 290 -9.09 1.73 19.09
C ALA A 290 -8.85 1.07 20.45
N VAL A 291 -7.79 1.48 21.15
CA VAL A 291 -7.42 0.96 22.47
C VAL A 291 -8.44 1.35 23.52
N LYS A 292 -8.87 2.62 23.55
CA LYS A 292 -9.82 3.13 24.56
C LYS A 292 -11.23 2.55 24.40
N SER A 293 -11.72 2.43 23.17
CA SER A 293 -13.07 1.92 22.91
C SER A 293 -13.13 0.39 22.85
N LYS A 294 -11.97 -0.29 22.83
CA LYS A 294 -11.85 -1.75 22.62
C LYS A 294 -12.60 -2.22 21.37
N SER A 295 -12.71 -1.36 20.35
CA SER A 295 -13.45 -1.67 19.13
C SER A 295 -12.68 -2.69 18.30
N GLU A 296 -13.21 -3.91 18.18
CA GLU A 296 -12.63 -4.99 17.35
C GLU A 296 -12.34 -4.54 15.91
N PRO A 297 -13.26 -3.85 15.19
CA PRO A 297 -12.99 -3.26 13.88
C PRO A 297 -11.74 -2.38 13.82
N LEU A 298 -11.58 -1.48 14.81
CA LEU A 298 -10.45 -0.55 14.86
C LEU A 298 -9.16 -1.29 15.22
N ILE A 299 -9.20 -2.18 16.21
CA ILE A 299 -8.06 -3.00 16.62
C ILE A 299 -7.55 -3.80 15.42
N PHE A 300 -8.44 -4.47 14.68
CA PHE A 300 -8.09 -5.22 13.47
C PHE A 300 -7.35 -4.35 12.45
N MET A 301 -7.89 -3.16 12.12
CA MET A 301 -7.24 -2.26 11.17
C MET A 301 -5.86 -1.79 11.64
N MET A 302 -5.70 -1.48 12.92
CA MET A 302 -4.43 -1.03 13.48
C MET A 302 -3.39 -2.16 13.48
N CYS A 303 -3.77 -3.36 13.93
CA CYS A 303 -2.91 -4.53 13.87
C CYS A 303 -2.50 -4.88 12.44
N TYR A 304 -3.44 -4.84 11.50
CA TYR A 304 -3.17 -5.08 10.08
C TYR A 304 -2.15 -4.08 9.52
N PHE A 305 -2.32 -2.79 9.79
CA PHE A 305 -1.39 -1.76 9.33
C PHE A 305 0.01 -1.96 9.94
N LEU A 306 0.10 -2.11 11.26
CA LEU A 306 1.37 -2.28 11.96
C LEU A 306 2.10 -3.56 11.53
N LEU A 307 1.39 -4.67 11.37
CA LEU A 307 1.97 -5.93 10.89
C LEU A 307 2.43 -5.80 9.42
N SER A 308 1.74 -5.01 8.60
CA SER A 308 2.17 -4.72 7.22
C SER A 308 3.46 -3.89 7.18
N ILE A 309 3.59 -2.89 8.06
CA ILE A 309 4.84 -2.14 8.23
C ILE A 309 5.96 -3.08 8.69
N ALA A 310 5.71 -3.92 9.70
CA ALA A 310 6.70 -4.88 10.19
C ALA A 310 7.14 -5.87 9.10
N ALA A 311 6.21 -6.41 8.31
CA ALA A 311 6.51 -7.30 7.19
C ALA A 311 7.32 -6.60 6.08
N TYR A 312 7.02 -5.34 5.78
CA TYR A 312 7.78 -4.53 4.83
C TYR A 312 9.20 -4.24 5.31
N LEU A 313 9.38 -3.94 6.60
CA LEU A 313 10.72 -3.78 7.19
C LEU A 313 11.50 -5.08 7.15
N TRP A 314 10.88 -6.19 7.56
CA TRP A 314 11.49 -7.53 7.49
C TRP A 314 11.91 -7.90 6.07
N PHE A 315 11.07 -7.61 5.08
CA PHE A 315 11.38 -7.84 3.66
C PHE A 315 12.62 -7.06 3.21
N ASN A 316 12.75 -5.79 3.61
CA ASN A 316 13.91 -4.97 3.26
C ASN A 316 15.19 -5.40 3.99
N ILE A 317 15.09 -5.98 5.19
CA ILE A 317 16.23 -6.55 5.93
C ILE A 317 16.66 -7.87 5.28
N ARG A 318 15.71 -8.75 4.97
CA ARG A 318 15.98 -10.09 4.41
C ARG A 318 16.51 -10.04 2.99
N TYR A 319 15.98 -9.13 2.18
CA TYR A 319 16.37 -8.92 0.79
C TYR A 319 16.79 -7.47 0.59
N PRO A 320 18.03 -7.11 0.94
CA PRO A 320 18.40 -5.72 1.04
C PRO A 320 18.85 -5.15 -0.31
N ASN A 321 17.97 -5.23 -1.31
CA ASN A 321 18.15 -4.53 -2.56
C ASN A 321 17.66 -3.09 -2.38
N PHE A 322 18.41 -2.12 -2.87
CA PHE A 322 18.01 -0.73 -2.77
C PHE A 322 16.67 -0.46 -3.47
N SER A 323 16.45 -1.13 -4.61
CA SER A 323 15.20 -1.11 -5.37
C SER A 323 13.97 -1.73 -4.68
N HIS A 324 14.09 -2.23 -3.43
CA HIS A 324 12.96 -2.72 -2.63
C HIS A 324 12.32 -1.64 -1.73
N VAL A 325 13.01 -0.51 -1.50
CA VAL A 325 12.49 0.58 -0.67
C VAL A 325 11.47 1.41 -1.45
N LYS A 326 10.19 1.02 -1.36
CA LYS A 326 9.06 1.60 -2.11
C LYS A 326 7.76 1.55 -1.31
N ALA A 327 7.05 2.67 -1.26
CA ALA A 327 5.75 2.80 -0.62
C ALA A 327 4.68 1.88 -1.21
N PHE A 328 4.76 1.56 -2.50
CA PHE A 328 3.73 0.75 -3.14
C PHE A 328 3.75 -0.74 -2.72
N PHE A 329 4.76 -1.21 -2.00
CA PHE A 329 4.67 -2.49 -1.29
C PHE A 329 3.62 -2.46 -0.17
N LEU A 330 3.26 -1.26 0.32
CA LEU A 330 2.23 -1.00 1.31
C LEU A 330 0.94 -0.46 0.68
N LEU A 331 0.80 -0.47 -0.65
CA LEU A 331 -0.40 0.04 -1.32
C LEU A 331 -1.68 -0.67 -0.84
N HIS A 332 -1.58 -1.93 -0.44
CA HIS A 332 -2.70 -2.71 0.11
C HIS A 332 -3.18 -2.21 1.49
N THR A 333 -2.41 -1.38 2.20
CA THR A 333 -2.80 -0.80 3.49
C THR A 333 -3.51 0.55 3.36
N THR A 334 -3.74 1.00 2.13
CA THR A 334 -4.34 2.31 1.83
C THR A 334 -5.70 2.58 2.44
N PRO A 335 -6.60 1.61 2.70
CA PRO A 335 -7.81 1.89 3.46
C PRO A 335 -7.53 2.47 4.84
N VAL A 336 -6.51 1.96 5.54
CA VAL A 336 -6.13 2.48 6.85
C VAL A 336 -5.55 3.90 6.70
N LEU A 337 -4.71 4.14 5.68
CA LEU A 337 -4.18 5.48 5.39
C LEU A 337 -5.31 6.50 5.17
N ALA A 338 -6.28 6.18 4.32
CA ALA A 338 -7.40 7.06 3.98
C ALA A 338 -8.32 7.32 5.19
N ILE A 339 -8.60 6.29 5.99
CA ILE A 339 -9.41 6.41 7.21
C ILE A 339 -8.67 7.27 8.24
N SER A 340 -7.39 7.01 8.50
CA SER A 340 -6.58 7.80 9.43
C SER A 340 -6.56 9.28 9.04
N PHE A 341 -6.33 9.57 7.77
CA PHE A 341 -6.33 10.94 7.26
C PHE A 341 -7.70 11.62 7.44
N THR A 342 -8.78 10.94 7.06
CA THR A 342 -10.14 11.46 7.22
C THR A 342 -10.52 11.68 8.69
N TYR A 343 -10.00 10.83 9.57
CA TYR A 343 -10.16 10.96 11.02
C TYR A 343 -9.45 12.21 11.55
N ALA A 344 -8.21 12.49 11.10
CA ALA A 344 -7.51 13.74 11.41
C ALA A 344 -8.30 14.98 10.95
N MET A 345 -8.83 14.95 9.72
CA MET A 345 -9.64 16.05 9.19
C MET A 345 -10.91 16.30 10.02
N THR A 346 -11.49 15.24 10.58
CA THR A 346 -12.63 15.36 11.51
C THR A 346 -12.23 16.06 12.81
N ILE A 347 -11.03 15.78 13.33
CA ILE A 347 -10.48 16.45 14.53
C ILE A 347 -10.20 17.92 14.25
N PHE A 348 -9.52 18.23 13.14
CA PHE A 348 -9.18 19.61 12.78
C PHE A 348 -10.42 20.45 12.58
N ARG A 349 -11.42 19.94 11.85
CA ARG A 349 -12.70 20.63 11.63
C ARG A 349 -13.40 21.00 12.94
N LYS A 350 -13.32 20.14 13.96
CA LYS A 350 -13.90 20.41 15.29
C LYS A 350 -13.08 21.39 16.12
N ARG A 351 -11.76 21.45 15.92
CA ARG A 351 -10.84 22.20 16.76
C ARG A 351 -10.56 23.62 16.24
N SER A 352 -10.37 23.78 14.94
CA SER A 352 -10.09 25.08 14.31
C SER A 352 -10.37 25.05 12.81
N TYR A 353 -11.19 25.98 12.34
CA TYR A 353 -11.48 26.12 10.90
C TYR A 353 -10.21 26.48 10.11
N LEU A 354 -9.33 27.31 10.66
CA LEU A 354 -8.06 27.68 10.02
C LEU A 354 -7.17 26.44 9.85
N LEU A 355 -7.01 25.62 10.88
CA LEU A 355 -6.23 24.38 10.81
C LEU A 355 -6.79 23.43 9.75
N PHE A 356 -8.11 23.26 9.73
CA PHE A 356 -8.80 22.46 8.72
C PHE A 356 -8.56 23.01 7.30
N LEU A 357 -8.67 24.32 7.10
CA LEU A 357 -8.47 24.95 5.80
C LEU A 357 -7.01 24.81 5.33
N THR A 358 -6.03 25.06 6.20
CA THR A 358 -4.60 24.85 5.91
C THR A 358 -4.32 23.41 5.50
N ALA A 359 -4.91 22.45 6.22
CA ALA A 359 -4.82 21.04 5.86
C ALA A 359 -5.38 20.79 4.46
N VAL A 360 -6.61 21.22 4.17
CA VAL A 360 -7.24 21.08 2.84
C VAL A 360 -6.35 21.68 1.74
N ILE A 361 -5.88 22.92 1.91
CA ILE A 361 -5.03 23.61 0.94
C ILE A 361 -3.74 22.82 0.69
N SER A 362 -3.07 22.33 1.74
CA SER A 362 -1.83 21.55 1.59
C SER A 362 -2.04 20.29 0.74
N ILE A 363 -3.19 19.63 0.90
CA ILE A 363 -3.55 18.39 0.19
C ILE A 363 -3.83 18.70 -1.27
N VAL A 364 -4.61 19.74 -1.53
CA VAL A 364 -4.95 20.18 -2.89
C VAL A 364 -3.69 20.61 -3.64
N ILE A 365 -2.79 21.37 -3.02
CA ILE A 365 -1.52 21.77 -3.67
C ILE A 365 -0.66 20.54 -3.95
N THR A 366 -0.51 19.62 -2.99
CA THR A 366 0.25 18.37 -3.17
C THR A 366 -0.30 17.55 -4.36
N ALA A 367 -1.63 17.40 -4.41
CA ALA A 367 -2.35 16.71 -5.47
C ALA A 367 -2.12 17.35 -6.85
N SER A 368 -2.33 18.67 -6.95
CA SER A 368 -2.21 19.41 -8.21
C SER A 368 -0.78 19.36 -8.74
N ILE A 369 0.22 19.52 -7.88
CA ILE A 369 1.63 19.47 -8.30
C ILE A 369 2.02 18.06 -8.72
N SER A 370 1.56 17.04 -8.00
CA SER A 370 1.75 15.65 -8.44
C SER A 370 1.16 15.41 -9.82
N TYR A 371 -0.04 15.91 -10.09
CA TYR A 371 -0.67 15.74 -11.41
C TYR A 371 0.12 16.47 -12.50
N CYS A 372 0.52 17.72 -12.26
CA CYS A 372 1.36 18.48 -13.19
C CYS A 372 2.69 17.76 -13.47
N LEU A 373 3.30 17.13 -12.47
CA LEU A 373 4.57 16.40 -12.60
C LEU A 373 4.48 15.23 -13.60
N TYR A 374 3.33 14.57 -13.71
CA TYR A 374 3.12 13.44 -14.63
C TYR A 374 2.49 13.85 -15.98
N LEU A 375 2.18 15.13 -16.18
CA LEU A 375 1.75 15.68 -17.47
C LEU A 375 2.91 16.29 -18.28
N LEU A 376 3.95 16.76 -17.59
CA LEU A 376 5.22 17.18 -18.18
C LEU A 376 6.02 15.95 -18.59
#